data_AF-A0A554W5H6-F1
#
_entry.id   AF-A0A554W5H6-F1
#
_cell.length_a   1.000
_cell.length_b   1.000
_cell.length_c   1.000
_cell.angle_alpha   90.00
_cell.angle_beta   90.00
_cell.angle_gamma   90.00
#
_symmetry.space_group_name_H-M   'P 1'
#
loop_
_entity.id
_entity.type
_entity.pdbx_description
1 polymer ?
#
loop_
_entity_poly.entity_id
_entity_poly.type
_entity_poly.pdbx_seq_one_letter_code
_entity_poly.pdbx_strand_id
1 'polypeptide(L)'
;MLPQQQAWYVRPQDRRLDMDKLLAAFQQFFRENADAWIERFQYKEAGPQLLLQAFLQRIVNGGGRISREYGLGRRRTDLFLEWPLDEAQGFLGPMQRVVLELKILHKSLEATIEEGLTQTAAYAEQCGAQEAHLIVFDRRPGRSWEEKIFHRTETIGGRAIGVWGM
;
A
#
# COMPACT_ATOMS: atom_id res chain seq x y z
N MET A 1 -20.17 2.53 1.75
CA MET A 1 -19.12 1.49 1.71
C MET A 1 -19.66 0.26 2.43
N LEU A 2 -19.72 -0.89 1.76
CA LEU A 2 -20.03 -2.15 2.44
C LEU A 2 -18.92 -2.46 3.46
N PRO A 3 -19.24 -2.99 4.66
CA PRO A 3 -18.23 -3.31 5.65
C PRO A 3 -17.28 -4.39 5.12
N GLN A 4 -16.02 -4.03 4.88
CA GLN A 4 -14.95 -4.97 4.54
C GLN A 4 -14.64 -5.82 5.76
N GLN A 5 -14.67 -7.15 5.62
CA GLN A 5 -14.35 -8.08 6.71
C GLN A 5 -12.90 -8.54 6.59
N GLN A 6 -12.15 -8.45 7.68
CA GLN A 6 -10.75 -8.91 7.76
C GLN A 6 -10.56 -10.34 7.24
N ALA A 7 -11.48 -11.25 7.60
CA ALA A 7 -11.43 -12.65 7.19
C ALA A 7 -11.40 -12.86 5.66
N TRP A 8 -11.87 -11.90 4.86
CA TRP A 8 -11.84 -12.00 3.40
C TRP A 8 -10.44 -11.89 2.81
N TYR A 9 -9.51 -11.30 3.56
CA TYR A 9 -8.14 -11.04 3.13
C TYR A 9 -7.11 -11.93 3.84
N VAL A 10 -7.54 -12.80 4.76
CA VAL A 10 -6.64 -13.74 5.43
C VAL A 10 -6.73 -15.08 4.73
N ARG A 11 -5.61 -15.58 4.21
CA ARG A 11 -5.54 -16.88 3.54
C ARG A 11 -5.69 -18.00 4.56
N PRO A 12 -6.68 -18.92 4.41
CA PRO A 12 -6.90 -19.99 5.38
C PRO A 12 -5.72 -20.96 5.53
N GLN A 13 -4.90 -21.11 4.48
CA GLN A 13 -3.86 -22.14 4.41
C GLN A 13 -2.61 -21.79 5.24
N ASP A 14 -2.28 -20.51 5.33
CA ASP A 14 -1.04 -20.03 5.95
C ASP A 14 -1.22 -18.77 6.80
N ARG A 15 -2.47 -18.33 6.99
CA ARG A 15 -2.88 -17.12 7.73
C ARG A 15 -2.25 -15.83 7.22
N ARG A 16 -1.59 -15.82 6.06
CA ARG A 16 -1.04 -14.59 5.50
C ARG A 16 -2.15 -13.66 5.06
N LEU A 17 -1.92 -12.37 5.23
CA LEU A 17 -2.73 -11.32 4.64
C LEU A 17 -2.46 -11.29 3.13
N ASP A 18 -3.50 -11.47 2.33
CA ASP A 18 -3.49 -11.40 0.87
C ASP A 18 -3.45 -9.94 0.45
N MET A 19 -2.24 -9.41 0.29
CA MET A 19 -2.02 -8.00 -0.05
C MET A 19 -2.52 -7.64 -1.43
N ASP A 20 -2.43 -8.55 -2.40
CA ASP A 20 -2.93 -8.30 -3.76
C ASP A 20 -4.44 -8.13 -3.75
N LYS A 21 -5.17 -9.02 -3.08
CA LYS A 21 -6.62 -8.89 -2.92
C LYS A 21 -7.01 -7.64 -2.14
N LEU A 22 -6.24 -7.31 -1.09
CA LEU A 22 -6.48 -6.14 -0.25
C LEU A 22 -6.28 -4.82 -1.01
N LEU A 23 -5.18 -4.71 -1.75
CA LEU A 23 -4.84 -3.53 -2.53
C LEU A 23 -5.73 -3.39 -3.78
N ALA A 24 -6.15 -4.50 -4.40
CA ALA A 24 -7.16 -4.46 -5.46
C ALA A 24 -8.52 -3.93 -4.94
N ALA A 25 -8.94 -4.36 -3.75
CA ALA A 25 -10.15 -3.85 -3.12
C ALA A 25 -10.03 -2.35 -2.78
N PHE A 26 -8.85 -1.91 -2.32
CA PHE A 26 -8.58 -0.49 -2.11
C PHE A 26 -8.58 0.30 -3.42
N GLN A 27 -7.97 -0.22 -4.49
CA GLN A 27 -7.93 0.43 -5.80
C GLN A 27 -9.34 0.66 -6.36
N GLN A 28 -10.23 -0.34 -6.24
CA GLN A 28 -11.64 -0.18 -6.60
C GLN A 28 -12.36 0.85 -5.71
N PHE A 29 -12.14 0.78 -4.39
CA PHE A 29 -12.71 1.77 -3.48
C PHE A 29 -12.24 3.19 -3.79
N PHE A 30 -10.95 3.36 -4.11
CA PHE A 30 -10.37 4.65 -4.46
C PHE A 30 -11.00 5.19 -5.74
N ARG A 31 -11.14 4.37 -6.79
CA ARG A 31 -11.85 4.72 -8.03
C ARG A 31 -13.25 5.28 -7.78
N GLU A 32 -14.04 4.59 -6.97
CA GLU A 32 -15.45 4.93 -6.72
C GLU A 32 -15.63 6.20 -5.89
N ASN A 33 -14.61 6.60 -5.13
CA ASN A 33 -14.75 7.64 -4.11
C ASN A 33 -13.81 8.84 -4.35
N ALA A 34 -12.69 8.69 -5.06
CA ALA A 34 -11.65 9.71 -5.07
C ALA A 34 -12.12 11.07 -5.60
N ASP A 35 -13.02 11.14 -6.59
CA ASP A 35 -13.51 12.41 -7.14
C ASP A 35 -14.19 13.27 -6.06
N ALA A 36 -15.06 12.65 -5.24
CA ALA A 36 -15.73 13.34 -4.13
C ALA A 36 -14.75 13.80 -3.02
N TRP A 37 -13.55 13.22 -2.96
CA TRP A 37 -12.56 13.51 -1.93
C TRP A 37 -11.50 14.50 -2.42
N ILE A 38 -11.07 14.42 -3.68
CA ILE A 38 -10.12 15.33 -4.31
C ILE A 38 -10.63 16.77 -4.29
N GLU A 39 -11.95 16.97 -4.43
CA GLU A 39 -12.57 18.30 -4.37
C GLU A 39 -12.70 18.86 -2.94
N ARG A 40 -12.83 17.99 -1.92
CA ARG A 40 -13.16 18.38 -0.54
C ARG A 40 -11.96 18.59 0.37
N PHE A 41 -10.81 17.97 0.08
CA PHE A 41 -9.62 18.08 0.93
C PHE A 41 -8.75 19.28 0.56
N GLN A 42 -8.51 20.17 1.53
CA GLN A 42 -7.49 21.23 1.40
C GLN A 42 -6.06 20.65 1.32
N TYR A 43 -5.85 19.44 1.84
CA TYR A 43 -4.57 18.72 1.80
C TYR A 43 -4.49 17.78 0.60
N LYS A 44 -4.39 18.36 -0.60
CA LYS A 44 -4.40 17.59 -1.86
C LYS A 44 -3.32 16.49 -1.89
N GLU A 45 -2.17 16.69 -1.26
CA GLU A 45 -1.03 15.77 -1.32
C GLU A 45 -1.11 14.58 -0.36
N ALA A 46 -1.63 14.80 0.86
CA ALA A 46 -1.72 13.73 1.87
C ALA A 46 -3.03 12.92 1.76
N GLY A 47 -4.07 13.45 1.11
CA GLY A 47 -5.40 12.84 1.04
C GLY A 47 -5.40 11.36 0.64
N PRO A 48 -4.82 10.98 -0.51
CA PRO A 48 -4.78 9.57 -0.94
C PRO A 48 -4.05 8.65 0.04
N GLN A 49 -2.97 9.15 0.64
CA GLN A 49 -2.17 8.39 1.61
C GLN A 49 -2.96 8.13 2.89
N LEU A 50 -3.62 9.17 3.42
CA LEU A 50 -4.48 9.05 4.60
C LEU A 50 -5.66 8.12 4.36
N LEU A 51 -6.21 8.13 3.15
CA LEU A 51 -7.32 7.25 2.78
C LEU A 51 -6.89 5.78 2.72
N LEU A 52 -5.75 5.48 2.12
CA LEU A 52 -5.17 4.13 2.16
C LEU A 52 -4.92 3.69 3.60
N GLN A 53 -4.31 4.56 4.40
CA GLN A 53 -4.03 4.24 5.79
C GLN A 53 -5.31 3.93 6.59
N ALA A 54 -6.35 4.74 6.46
CA ALA A 54 -7.62 4.51 7.13
C ALA A 54 -8.29 3.21 6.66
N PHE A 55 -8.20 2.91 5.36
CA PHE A 55 -8.70 1.67 4.79
C PHE A 55 -7.98 0.45 5.39
N LEU A 56 -6.64 0.46 5.38
CA LEU A 56 -5.83 -0.64 5.90
C LEU A 56 -6.00 -0.80 7.42
N GLN A 57 -6.06 0.29 8.19
CA GLN A 57 -6.25 0.23 9.65
C GLN A 57 -7.52 -0.52 10.05
N ARG A 58 -8.63 -0.33 9.32
CA ARG A 58 -9.90 -1.04 9.61
C ARG A 58 -9.80 -2.54 9.43
N ILE A 59 -8.89 -3.01 8.59
CA ILE A 59 -8.73 -4.42 8.22
C ILE A 59 -7.62 -5.06 9.07
N VAL A 60 -6.53 -4.34 9.31
CA VAL A 60 -5.34 -4.86 9.99
C VAL A 60 -5.44 -4.77 11.51
N ASN A 61 -6.10 -3.76 12.07
CA ASN A 61 -6.11 -3.57 13.53
C ASN A 61 -6.81 -4.70 14.33
N GLY A 62 -7.54 -5.60 13.67
CA GLY A 62 -8.12 -6.79 14.30
C GLY A 62 -7.18 -8.01 14.38
N GLY A 63 -5.89 -7.87 14.04
CA GLY A 63 -4.92 -8.97 14.14
C GLY A 63 -3.45 -8.61 13.93
N GLY A 64 -3.16 -7.50 13.26
CA GLY A 64 -1.81 -7.01 12.96
C GLY A 64 -1.57 -5.58 13.38
N ARG A 65 -0.48 -4.99 12.89
CA ARG A 65 -0.07 -3.60 13.15
C ARG A 65 0.31 -2.91 11.85
N ILE A 66 0.02 -1.61 11.77
CA ILE A 66 0.53 -0.74 10.72
C ILE A 66 1.24 0.43 11.40
N SER A 67 2.51 0.61 11.06
CA SER A 67 3.32 1.73 11.49
C SER A 67 3.61 2.65 10.30
N ARG A 68 3.85 3.92 10.62
CA ARG A 68 4.34 4.94 9.68
C ARG A 68 5.77 5.22 10.04
N GLU A 69 6.70 5.09 9.11
CA GLU A 69 8.04 5.61 9.33
C GLU A 69 8.08 7.08 8.91
N TYR A 70 8.60 7.92 9.81
CA TYR A 70 8.98 9.30 9.50
C TYR A 70 10.51 9.33 9.38
N GLY A 71 11.03 8.77 8.29
CA GLY A 71 12.48 8.72 8.05
C GLY A 71 13.04 10.12 7.80
N LEU A 72 13.93 10.58 8.69
CA LEU A 72 14.70 11.83 8.66
C LEU A 72 15.05 12.31 7.24
N GLY A 73 14.22 13.21 6.68
CA GLY A 73 14.48 13.91 5.42
C GLY A 73 13.83 13.35 4.15
N ARG A 74 13.16 12.19 4.20
CA ARG A 74 12.37 11.66 3.07
C ARG A 74 10.92 12.11 3.22
N ARG A 75 10.43 12.92 2.27
CA ARG A 75 9.21 13.74 2.42
C ARG A 75 7.87 12.98 2.41
N ARG A 76 7.79 11.66 2.62
CA ARG A 76 6.54 10.87 2.43
C ARG A 76 6.37 9.75 3.45
N THR A 77 5.12 9.29 3.56
CA THR A 77 4.69 8.24 4.48
C THR A 77 4.99 6.88 3.85
N ASP A 78 5.93 6.15 4.41
CA ASP A 78 6.09 4.73 4.13
C ASP A 78 5.34 3.95 5.19
N LEU A 79 4.54 2.97 4.75
CA LEU A 79 3.78 2.12 5.66
C LEU A 79 4.52 0.80 5.84
N PHE A 80 4.61 0.37 7.09
CA PHE A 80 5.13 -0.95 7.44
C PHE A 80 4.08 -1.74 8.20
N LEU A 81 3.69 -2.87 7.62
CA LEU A 81 2.66 -3.75 8.11
C LEU A 81 3.29 -5.01 8.68
N GLU A 82 2.84 -5.38 9.88
CA GLU A 82 3.20 -6.61 10.57
C GLU A 82 1.93 -7.43 10.83
N TRP A 83 1.92 -8.67 10.35
CA TRP A 83 0.81 -9.59 10.46
C TRP A 83 1.24 -10.95 11.07
N PRO A 84 0.78 -11.29 12.28
CA PRO A 84 1.08 -12.56 12.92
C PRO A 84 0.57 -13.76 12.12
N LEU A 85 1.44 -14.74 11.89
CA LEU A 85 1.10 -15.97 11.17
C LEU A 85 0.66 -17.10 12.11
N ASP A 86 0.95 -16.97 13.40
CA ASP A 86 0.50 -17.87 14.46
C ASP A 86 -0.37 -17.09 15.45
N GLU A 87 -1.61 -17.53 15.63
CA GLU A 87 -2.56 -16.87 16.53
C GLU A 87 -2.22 -17.02 18.00
N ALA A 88 -1.70 -18.20 18.39
CA ALA A 88 -1.36 -18.49 19.77
C ALA A 88 -0.11 -17.72 20.21
N GLN A 89 0.85 -17.54 19.30
CA GLN A 89 2.10 -16.82 19.57
C GLN A 89 1.97 -15.31 19.33
N GLY A 90 1.02 -14.88 18.50
CA GLY A 90 0.82 -13.48 18.15
C GLY A 90 2.12 -12.82 17.66
N PHE A 91 2.46 -11.66 18.22
CA PHE A 91 3.66 -10.91 17.82
C PHE A 91 4.99 -11.53 18.27
N LEU A 92 4.97 -12.60 19.06
CA LEU A 92 6.17 -13.33 19.47
C LEU A 92 6.52 -14.47 18.51
N GLY A 93 5.63 -14.78 17.57
CA GLY A 93 5.77 -15.87 16.60
C GLY A 93 6.23 -15.41 15.21
N PRO A 94 6.07 -16.27 14.19
CA PRO A 94 6.35 -15.91 12.81
C PRO A 94 5.46 -14.76 12.33
N MET A 95 6.04 -13.86 11.55
CA MET A 95 5.42 -12.60 11.12
C MET A 95 5.51 -12.44 9.61
N GLN A 96 4.42 -12.06 8.96
CA GLN A 96 4.48 -11.44 7.64
C GLN A 96 4.76 -9.96 7.81
N ARG A 97 5.78 -9.48 7.10
CA ARG A 97 6.21 -8.09 7.08
C ARG A 97 6.06 -7.56 5.67
N VAL A 98 5.31 -6.48 5.52
CA VAL A 98 5.01 -5.87 4.24
C VAL A 98 5.40 -4.39 4.27
N VAL A 99 6.17 -3.97 3.28
CA VAL A 99 6.44 -2.55 3.03
C VAL A 99 5.49 -2.02 1.97
N LEU A 100 4.91 -0.85 2.21
CA LEU A 100 4.19 -0.09 1.20
C LEU A 100 4.79 1.31 1.06
N GLU A 101 5.34 1.59 -0.11
CA GLU A 101 5.82 2.93 -0.51
C GLU A 101 4.70 3.65 -1.26
N LEU A 102 4.48 4.93 -0.93
CA LEU A 102 3.41 5.74 -1.51
C LEU A 102 3.99 6.91 -2.30
N LYS A 103 3.72 6.93 -3.61
CA LYS A 103 4.10 8.03 -4.50
C LYS A 103 2.88 8.76 -5.03
N ILE A 104 2.94 10.08 -4.97
CA ILE A 104 2.14 10.93 -5.83
C ILE A 104 2.90 11.16 -7.14
N LEU A 105 2.21 11.03 -8.27
CA LEU A 105 2.76 11.31 -9.59
C LEU A 105 2.95 12.83 -9.80
N HIS A 106 4.21 13.28 -9.84
CA HIS A 106 4.56 14.67 -10.19
C HIS A 106 5.42 14.78 -11.46
N LYS A 107 6.07 13.69 -11.85
CA LYS A 107 6.88 13.55 -13.07
C LYS A 107 6.27 12.47 -13.96
N SER A 108 7.02 11.93 -14.93
CA SER A 108 6.54 10.79 -15.70
C SER A 108 6.26 9.57 -14.80
N LEU A 109 5.39 8.68 -15.27
CA LEU A 109 5.05 7.47 -14.55
C LEU A 109 6.28 6.58 -14.39
N GLU A 110 7.05 6.43 -15.46
CA GLU A 110 8.27 5.64 -15.53
C GLU A 110 9.30 6.12 -14.50
N ALA A 111 9.59 7.42 -14.48
CA ALA A 111 10.57 7.99 -13.55
C ALA A 111 10.08 7.93 -12.09
N THR A 112 8.76 7.94 -11.86
CA THR A 112 8.16 7.78 -10.52
C THR A 112 8.28 6.34 -10.04
N ILE A 113 8.03 5.38 -10.94
CA ILE A 113 8.19 3.95 -10.66
C ILE A 113 9.65 3.62 -10.38
N GLU A 114 10.59 4.04 -11.22
CA GLU A 114 12.03 3.76 -11.04
C GLU A 114 12.56 4.24 -9.68
N GLU A 115 12.23 5.49 -9.30
CA GLU A 115 12.59 6.04 -8.00
C GLU A 115 11.90 5.27 -6.86
N GLY A 116 10.60 4.99 -7.01
CA GLY A 116 9.81 4.26 -6.03
C GLY A 116 10.37 2.86 -5.78
N LEU A 117 10.67 2.09 -6.83
CA LEU A 117 11.23 0.74 -6.73
C LEU A 117 12.52 0.71 -5.91
N THR A 118 13.42 1.67 -6.15
CA THR A 118 14.68 1.77 -5.41
C THR A 118 14.45 2.03 -3.92
N GLN A 119 13.51 2.92 -3.59
CA GLN A 119 13.19 3.27 -2.19
C GLN A 119 12.45 2.13 -1.49
N THR A 120 11.46 1.52 -2.15
CA THR A 120 10.72 0.36 -1.66
C THR A 120 11.64 -0.82 -1.37
N ALA A 121 12.58 -1.13 -2.28
CA ALA A 121 13.53 -2.21 -2.08
C ALA A 121 14.48 -1.95 -0.90
N ALA A 122 15.02 -0.72 -0.79
CA ALA A 122 15.89 -0.34 0.32
C ALA A 122 15.18 -0.43 1.67
N TYR A 123 13.91 0.02 1.73
CA TYR A 123 13.14 -0.03 2.97
C TYR A 123 12.73 -1.47 3.34
N ALA A 124 12.33 -2.27 2.35
CA ALA A 124 12.03 -3.69 2.58
C ALA A 124 13.25 -4.47 3.10
N GLU A 125 14.45 -4.13 2.62
CA GLU A 125 15.70 -4.70 3.13
C GLU A 125 15.97 -4.26 4.58
N GLN A 126 15.85 -2.97 4.87
CA GLN A 126 16.06 -2.40 6.21
C GLN A 126 15.14 -3.04 7.27
N CYS A 127 13.89 -3.32 6.92
CA CYS A 127 12.90 -3.90 7.84
C CYS A 127 12.81 -5.43 7.78
N GLY A 128 13.60 -6.10 6.94
CA GLY A 128 13.50 -7.54 6.73
C GLY A 128 12.11 -7.97 6.22
N ALA A 129 11.44 -7.12 5.46
CA ALA A 129 10.18 -7.44 4.80
C ALA A 129 10.44 -8.37 3.60
N GLN A 130 9.63 -9.41 3.45
CA GLN A 130 9.72 -10.34 2.31
C GLN A 130 8.80 -9.93 1.16
N GLU A 131 7.85 -9.03 1.44
CA GLU A 131 6.81 -8.58 0.52
C GLU A 131 6.80 -7.05 0.52
N ALA A 132 6.67 -6.46 -0.66
CA ALA A 132 6.71 -5.02 -0.81
C ALA A 132 5.86 -4.55 -1.99
N HIS A 133 5.25 -3.39 -1.81
CA HIS A 133 4.41 -2.76 -2.82
C HIS A 133 4.73 -1.28 -3.00
N LEU A 134 4.69 -0.83 -4.24
CA LEU A 134 4.76 0.57 -4.62
C LEU A 134 3.39 1.00 -5.12
N ILE A 135 2.84 2.06 -4.54
CA ILE A 135 1.52 2.60 -4.90
C ILE A 135 1.70 4.00 -5.47
N VAL A 136 1.29 4.21 -6.71
CA VAL A 136 1.41 5.47 -7.44
C VAL A 136 0.02 6.07 -7.65
N PHE A 137 -0.23 7.23 -7.04
CA PHE A 137 -1.46 8.00 -7.21
C PHE A 137 -1.31 9.06 -8.30
N ASP A 138 -2.06 8.90 -9.40
CA ASP A 138 -2.18 9.84 -10.51
C ASP A 138 -3.37 10.79 -10.32
N ARG A 139 -3.04 12.02 -9.90
CA ARG A 139 -4.03 13.09 -9.68
C ARG A 139 -4.19 14.02 -10.89
N ARG A 140 -3.62 13.69 -12.05
CA ARG A 140 -3.73 14.55 -13.23
C ARG A 140 -5.21 14.66 -13.64
N PRO A 141 -5.72 15.88 -13.87
CA PRO A 141 -7.09 16.07 -14.36
C PRO A 141 -7.21 15.57 -15.80
N GLY A 142 -8.41 15.15 -16.20
CA GLY A 142 -8.70 14.73 -17.58
C GLY A 142 -8.15 13.36 -17.99
N ARG A 143 -7.56 12.60 -17.07
CA ARG A 143 -7.19 11.19 -17.27
C ARG A 143 -8.31 10.27 -16.80
N SER A 144 -8.64 9.25 -17.59
CA SER A 144 -9.66 8.27 -17.23
C SER A 144 -9.14 7.32 -16.15
N TRP A 145 -10.05 6.67 -15.44
CA TRP A 145 -9.69 5.67 -14.44
C TRP A 145 -9.00 4.45 -15.06
N GLU A 146 -9.36 4.09 -16.29
CA GLU A 146 -8.72 3.01 -17.06
C GLU A 146 -7.24 3.30 -17.34
N GLU A 147 -6.86 4.57 -17.48
CA GLU A 147 -5.45 4.97 -17.65
C GLU A 147 -4.66 4.96 -16.33
N LYS A 148 -5.34 5.17 -15.20
CA LYS A 148 -4.71 5.29 -13.87
C LYS A 148 -4.56 3.95 -13.16
N ILE A 149 -5.55 3.07 -13.34
CA ILE A 149 -5.64 1.79 -12.64
C ILE A 149 -4.83 0.74 -13.38
N PHE A 150 -3.79 0.25 -12.73
CA PHE A 150 -3.06 -0.93 -13.17
C PHE A 150 -2.47 -1.66 -11.96
N HIS A 151 -2.12 -2.92 -12.16
CA HIS A 151 -1.31 -3.69 -11.24
C HIS A 151 -0.32 -4.52 -12.06
N ARG A 152 0.96 -4.49 -11.69
CA ARG A 152 2.01 -5.32 -12.30
C ARG A 152 3.12 -5.60 -11.31
N THR A 153 3.91 -6.63 -11.58
CA THR A 153 5.10 -6.94 -10.79
C THR A 153 6.34 -6.41 -11.50
N GLU A 154 7.19 -5.71 -10.76
CA GLU A 154 8.52 -5.28 -11.20
C GLU A 154 9.59 -5.99 -10.38
N THR A 155 10.78 -6.17 -10.94
CA THR A 155 11.92 -6.78 -10.23
C THR A 155 13.09 -5.82 -10.17
N ILE A 156 13.61 -5.57 -8.97
CA ILE A 156 14.81 -4.77 -8.75
C ILE A 156 15.74 -5.48 -7.76
N GLY A 157 17.01 -5.68 -8.12
CA GLY A 157 17.97 -6.38 -7.26
C GLY A 157 17.54 -7.81 -6.87
N GLY A 158 16.78 -8.50 -7.72
CA GLY A 158 16.23 -9.83 -7.45
C GLY A 158 14.98 -9.86 -6.56
N ARG A 159 14.52 -8.71 -6.07
CA ARG A 159 13.28 -8.57 -5.29
C ARG A 159 12.11 -8.23 -6.19
N ALA A 160 11.03 -9.00 -6.07
CA ALA A 160 9.75 -8.68 -6.70
C ALA A 160 8.99 -7.61 -5.89
N ILE A 161 8.44 -6.62 -6.57
CA ILE A 161 7.64 -5.53 -5.98
C ILE A 161 6.33 -5.43 -6.77
N GLY A 162 5.19 -5.48 -6.06
CA GLY A 162 3.88 -5.21 -6.67
C GLY A 162 3.68 -3.71 -6.87
N VAL A 163 3.49 -3.26 -8.11
CA VAL A 163 3.33 -1.86 -8.47
C VAL A 163 1.87 -1.60 -8.86
N TRP A 164 1.26 -0.64 -8.17
CA TRP A 164 -0.15 -0.29 -8.29
C TRP A 164 -0.31 1.15 -8.78
N GLY A 165 -1.10 1.33 -9.83
CA GLY A 165 -1.58 2.65 -10.26
C GLY A 165 -2.96 2.94 -9.68
N MET A 166 -3.18 4.17 -9.22
CA MET A 166 -4.45 4.66 -8.68
C MET A 166 -4.75 6.06 -9.17
#